data_AF-A0A1Q7DF33-F1
#
_entry.id   AF-A0A1Q7DF33-F1
#
_cell.length_a   1.000
_cell.length_b   1.000
_cell.length_c   1.000
_cell.angle_alpha   90.00
_cell.angle_beta   90.00
_cell.angle_gamma   90.00
#
_symmetry.space_group_name_H-M   'P 1'
#
loop_
_entity.id
_entity.type
_entity.pdbx_description
1 polymer ?
#
loop_
_entity_poly.entity_id
_entity_poly.type
_entity_poly.pdbx_seq_one_letter_code
_entity_poly.pdbx_strand_id
1 'polypeptide(L)'
;MPIGLYLDLALGSDRGGSDAWVYQDVLALGVDTGCPPDAFAPEGQNWELPPVNPERLRASGYRMFIDMLSKNLKHGGALRLDHVMGLFRLFWIPRRLPPSEGAYVRYPAADLLGILALESMRHRAVIVGEDLGTVPAWIRERLADSRVLSYRVLYFERTDQGEWQAPGAYPKQAMAVVGTHDLPTLSGFWAAHDIEVRSQLGRYPDEAARRRVLEDRQRDKVRVSRALRAEGLLPHGSTEESAAEQDMTAELCRAIHAYLARTPSWMMLANLEDVLEEMAQVNVPGTVTQYPNWSRKTSLSLEELRRDPKLRQLASLLRAVRPPTGG
;
A
#
# COMPACT_ATOMS: atom_id res chain seq x y z
N MET A 1 -6.11 12.47 19.47
CA MET A 1 -5.45 11.79 18.34
C MET A 1 -4.66 12.85 17.59
N PRO A 2 -3.30 12.81 17.55
CA PRO A 2 -2.48 13.88 16.97
C PRO A 2 -2.67 14.07 15.46
N ILE A 3 -3.04 13.01 14.74
CA ILE A 3 -3.34 13.03 13.30
C ILE A 3 -4.85 13.09 13.04
N GLY A 4 -5.66 12.35 13.81
CA GLY A 4 -7.10 12.25 13.53
C GLY A 4 -7.37 11.33 12.35
N LEU A 5 -7.99 11.83 11.29
CA LEU A 5 -8.29 11.06 10.08
C LEU A 5 -7.08 11.02 9.13
N TYR A 6 -6.77 9.82 8.65
CA TYR A 6 -5.84 9.57 7.56
C TYR A 6 -6.66 9.24 6.32
N LEU A 7 -6.61 10.13 5.34
CA LEU A 7 -7.39 10.03 4.10
C LEU A 7 -6.52 9.45 2.98
N ASP A 8 -7.16 8.98 1.92
CA ASP A 8 -6.49 8.34 0.78
C ASP A 8 -6.93 9.02 -0.52
N LEU A 9 -5.97 9.51 -1.30
CA LEU A 9 -6.21 10.14 -2.59
C LEU A 9 -5.81 9.17 -3.70
N ALA A 10 -6.83 8.66 -4.39
CA ALA A 10 -6.65 7.81 -5.56
C ALA A 10 -5.88 8.53 -6.68
N LEU A 11 -5.22 7.75 -7.54
CA LEU A 11 -4.44 8.25 -8.67
C LEU A 11 -5.25 9.12 -9.66
N GLY A 12 -6.52 8.80 -9.86
CA GLY A 12 -7.35 9.47 -10.86
C GLY A 12 -8.84 9.17 -10.74
N SER A 13 -9.60 9.74 -11.66
CA SER A 13 -11.07 9.68 -11.71
C SER A 13 -11.55 8.99 -12.98
N ASP A 14 -12.75 8.42 -12.97
CA ASP A 14 -13.36 7.84 -14.17
C ASP A 14 -13.49 8.86 -15.32
N ARG A 15 -13.26 8.40 -16.55
CA ARG A 15 -13.32 9.22 -17.78
C ARG A 15 -14.70 9.74 -18.14
N GLY A 16 -15.77 9.07 -17.70
CA GLY A 16 -17.14 9.52 -17.84
C GLY A 16 -17.64 10.30 -16.62
N GLY A 17 -16.78 10.50 -15.62
CA GLY A 17 -17.13 11.13 -14.36
C GLY A 17 -17.17 12.67 -14.40
N SER A 18 -17.54 13.25 -13.25
CA SER A 18 -17.67 14.71 -13.10
C SER A 18 -16.36 15.46 -13.30
N ASP A 19 -15.24 14.90 -12.84
CA ASP A 19 -13.93 15.54 -13.01
C ASP A 19 -13.54 15.60 -14.49
N ALA A 20 -13.83 14.53 -15.25
CA ALA A 20 -13.64 14.54 -16.69
C ALA A 20 -14.56 15.52 -17.41
N TRP A 21 -15.76 15.77 -16.89
CA TRP A 21 -16.65 16.80 -17.42
C TRP A 21 -16.16 18.23 -17.12
N VAL A 22 -15.64 18.48 -15.91
CA VAL A 22 -15.19 19.81 -15.47
C VAL A 22 -13.80 20.17 -16.03
N TYR A 23 -12.89 19.22 -16.10
CA TYR A 23 -11.48 19.44 -16.45
C TYR A 23 -11.11 18.89 -17.85
N GLN A 24 -12.04 18.95 -18.81
CA GLN A 24 -11.82 18.50 -20.20
C GLN A 24 -10.58 19.12 -20.84
N ASP A 25 -10.30 20.38 -20.49
CA ASP A 25 -9.16 21.11 -21.03
C ASP A 25 -7.83 20.65 -20.43
N VAL A 26 -7.82 19.95 -19.30
CA VAL A 26 -6.60 19.54 -18.59
C VAL A 26 -6.35 18.03 -18.69
N LEU A 27 -7.39 17.20 -18.71
CA LEU A 27 -7.26 15.75 -18.82
C LEU A 27 -6.96 15.30 -20.25
N ALA A 28 -6.10 14.29 -20.38
CA ALA A 28 -5.78 13.64 -21.64
C ALA A 28 -6.74 12.45 -21.88
N LEU A 29 -7.97 12.73 -22.35
CA LEU A 29 -9.03 11.72 -22.48
C LEU A 29 -8.77 10.62 -23.53
N GLY A 30 -7.79 10.82 -24.42
CA GLY A 30 -7.38 9.88 -25.46
C GLY A 30 -6.36 8.83 -25.02
N VAL A 31 -5.93 8.85 -23.76
CA VAL A 31 -4.95 7.93 -23.18
C VAL A 31 -5.45 7.45 -21.81
N ASP A 32 -4.89 6.33 -21.35
CA ASP A 32 -5.10 5.77 -20.02
C ASP A 32 -3.79 5.77 -19.22
N THR A 33 -3.88 5.84 -17.90
CA THR A 33 -2.78 5.50 -17.00
C THR A 33 -2.68 4.00 -16.79
N GLY A 34 -1.47 3.50 -16.60
CA GLY A 34 -1.25 2.10 -16.25
C GLY A 34 0.16 1.85 -15.73
N CYS A 35 0.62 0.62 -15.89
CA CYS A 35 2.01 0.24 -15.68
C CYS A 35 2.52 -0.66 -16.81
N PRO A 36 3.83 -0.62 -17.12
CA PRO A 36 4.40 -1.53 -18.11
C PRO A 36 4.33 -2.99 -17.64
N PRO A 37 4.50 -3.96 -18.55
CA PRO A 37 4.82 -5.34 -18.22
C PRO A 37 5.93 -5.47 -17.16
N ASP A 38 5.66 -6.27 -16.12
CA ASP A 38 6.64 -6.59 -15.08
C ASP A 38 6.53 -8.06 -14.62
N ALA A 39 7.35 -8.45 -13.64
CA ALA A 39 7.40 -9.82 -13.14
C ALA A 39 6.10 -10.28 -12.43
N PHE A 40 5.29 -9.36 -11.91
CA PHE A 40 4.03 -9.64 -11.21
C PHE A 40 2.81 -9.56 -12.13
N ALA A 41 2.87 -8.71 -13.16
CA ALA A 41 1.87 -8.55 -14.21
C ALA A 41 2.58 -8.58 -15.58
N PRO A 42 2.81 -9.78 -16.16
CA PRO A 42 3.54 -9.93 -17.43
C PRO A 42 2.90 -9.20 -18.62
N GLU A 43 1.59 -8.96 -18.60
CA GLU A 43 0.90 -8.17 -19.63
C GLU A 43 0.91 -6.65 -19.37
N GLY A 44 1.43 -6.23 -18.22
CA GLY A 44 1.26 -4.88 -17.68
C GLY A 44 -0.16 -4.66 -17.17
N GLN A 45 -0.49 -3.41 -16.83
CA GLN A 45 -1.82 -3.05 -16.35
C GLN A 45 -2.31 -1.79 -17.05
N ASN A 46 -3.58 -1.78 -17.44
CA ASN A 46 -4.30 -0.57 -17.82
C ASN A 46 -5.35 -0.30 -16.74
N TRP A 47 -5.28 0.87 -16.10
CA TRP A 47 -6.20 1.26 -15.04
C TRP A 47 -7.40 2.07 -15.56
N GLU A 48 -7.43 2.37 -16.86
CA GLU A 48 -8.52 3.06 -17.57
C GLU A 48 -8.84 4.48 -17.07
N LEU A 49 -7.94 5.07 -16.27
CA LEU A 49 -8.06 6.44 -15.78
C LEU A 49 -7.36 7.41 -16.76
N PRO A 50 -8.01 8.50 -17.19
CA PRO A 50 -7.37 9.52 -18.00
C PRO A 50 -6.35 10.30 -17.14
N PRO A 51 -5.07 10.36 -17.55
CA PRO A 51 -4.07 11.17 -16.87
C PRO A 51 -4.31 12.67 -17.09
N VAL A 52 -3.74 13.46 -16.19
CA VAL A 52 -3.63 14.92 -16.35
C VAL A 52 -2.55 15.25 -17.38
N ASN A 53 -2.85 16.08 -18.39
CA ASN A 53 -1.82 16.55 -19.31
C ASN A 53 -0.88 17.53 -18.59
N PRO A 54 0.44 17.24 -18.47
CA PRO A 54 1.36 18.04 -17.66
C PRO A 54 1.53 19.48 -18.16
N GLU A 55 1.52 19.70 -19.48
CA GLU A 55 1.64 21.04 -20.06
C GLU A 55 0.37 21.87 -19.83
N ARG A 56 -0.80 21.24 -19.96
CA ARG A 56 -2.08 21.94 -19.72
C ARG A 56 -2.34 22.18 -18.23
N LEU A 57 -1.88 21.28 -17.36
CA LEU A 57 -1.87 21.50 -15.92
C LEU A 57 -1.02 22.72 -15.55
N ARG A 58 0.17 22.84 -16.13
CA ARG A 58 1.03 24.03 -15.93
C ARG A 58 0.39 25.29 -16.49
N ALA A 59 -0.13 25.25 -17.72
CA ALA A 59 -0.75 26.41 -18.37
C ALA A 59 -2.00 26.91 -17.63
N SER A 60 -2.73 26.03 -16.96
CA SER A 60 -3.88 26.38 -16.09
C SER A 60 -3.48 26.81 -14.68
N GLY A 61 -2.19 26.95 -14.38
CA GLY A 61 -1.70 27.34 -13.06
C GLY A 61 -1.92 26.27 -11.99
N TYR A 62 -1.88 24.99 -12.37
CA TYR A 62 -2.04 23.83 -11.47
C TYR A 62 -3.39 23.72 -10.77
N ARG A 63 -4.41 24.44 -11.25
CA ARG A 63 -5.71 24.56 -10.57
C ARG A 63 -6.33 23.22 -10.17
N MET A 64 -6.38 22.25 -11.08
CA MET A 64 -6.97 20.93 -10.79
C MET A 64 -6.26 20.23 -9.61
N PHE A 65 -4.93 20.29 -9.56
CA PHE A 65 -4.13 19.67 -8.51
C PHE A 65 -4.31 20.38 -7.16
N ILE A 66 -4.30 21.72 -7.16
CA ILE A 66 -4.55 22.53 -5.95
C ILE A 66 -5.96 22.27 -5.40
N ASP A 67 -6.98 22.30 -6.25
CA ASP A 67 -8.37 22.08 -5.85
C ASP A 67 -8.57 20.67 -5.29
N MET A 68 -7.90 19.66 -5.88
CA MET A 68 -7.92 18.27 -5.42
C MET A 68 -7.29 18.14 -4.02
N LEU A 69 -6.09 18.69 -3.82
CA LEU A 69 -5.39 18.65 -2.53
C LEU A 69 -6.18 19.39 -1.44
N SER A 70 -6.60 20.63 -1.70
CA SER A 70 -7.29 21.45 -0.70
C SER A 70 -8.59 20.81 -0.21
N LYS A 71 -9.36 20.17 -1.11
CA LYS A 71 -10.59 19.44 -0.75
C LYS A 71 -10.30 18.19 0.08
N ASN A 72 -9.29 17.40 -0.29
CA ASN A 72 -8.95 16.18 0.43
C ASN A 72 -8.27 16.45 1.78
N LEU A 73 -7.49 17.52 1.89
CA LEU A 73 -6.80 17.90 3.13
C LEU A 73 -7.69 18.67 4.11
N LYS A 74 -8.93 19.03 3.73
CA LYS A 74 -9.81 19.87 4.54
C LYS A 74 -10.15 19.27 5.91
N HIS A 75 -10.24 17.94 6.00
CA HIS A 75 -10.79 17.25 7.17
C HIS A 75 -9.87 16.15 7.75
N GLY A 76 -8.69 15.93 7.17
CA GLY A 76 -7.72 14.93 7.63
C GLY A 76 -6.44 15.58 8.13
N GLY A 77 -5.80 14.96 9.13
CA GLY A 77 -4.45 15.34 9.54
C GLY A 77 -3.35 14.54 8.84
N ALA A 78 -3.73 13.60 7.97
CA ALA A 78 -2.82 12.95 7.04
C ALA A 78 -3.52 12.59 5.71
N LEU A 79 -2.74 12.53 4.63
CA LEU A 79 -3.19 12.14 3.29
C LEU A 79 -2.20 11.15 2.67
N ARG A 80 -2.70 10.00 2.22
CA ARG A 80 -1.99 9.08 1.33
C ARG A 80 -2.14 9.59 -0.09
N LEU A 81 -1.03 9.67 -0.82
CA LEU A 81 -1.04 9.80 -2.27
C LEU A 81 -0.82 8.41 -2.86
N ASP A 82 -1.86 7.86 -3.47
CA ASP A 82 -1.77 6.63 -4.23
C ASP A 82 -0.85 6.84 -5.44
N HIS A 83 0.05 5.89 -5.69
CA HIS A 83 1.01 5.94 -6.77
C HIS A 83 1.78 7.28 -6.83
N VAL A 84 2.49 7.65 -5.76
CA VAL A 84 3.13 8.98 -5.61
C VAL A 84 4.14 9.30 -6.72
N MET A 85 4.63 8.26 -7.42
CA MET A 85 5.42 8.37 -8.64
C MET A 85 4.76 9.25 -9.70
N GLY A 86 3.43 9.39 -9.68
CA GLY A 86 2.67 10.25 -10.59
C GLY A 86 3.04 11.73 -10.53
N LEU A 87 3.66 12.19 -9.43
CA LEU A 87 4.24 13.54 -9.36
C LEU A 87 5.47 13.71 -10.28
N PHE A 88 6.11 12.61 -10.66
CA PHE A 88 7.34 12.59 -11.46
C PHE A 88 7.12 12.08 -12.87
N ARG A 89 6.39 10.98 -13.00
CA ARG A 89 6.07 10.34 -14.27
C ARG A 89 4.84 9.45 -14.14
N LEU A 90 4.06 9.35 -15.19
CA LEU A 90 3.01 8.34 -15.32
C LEU A 90 3.20 7.56 -16.62
N PHE A 91 2.93 6.27 -16.58
CA PHE A 91 2.93 5.42 -17.77
C PHE A 91 1.60 5.59 -18.50
N TRP A 92 1.67 6.16 -19.70
CA TRP A 92 0.51 6.46 -20.54
C TRP A 92 0.36 5.39 -21.60
N ILE A 93 -0.86 4.91 -21.78
CA ILE A 93 -1.24 3.90 -22.76
C ILE A 93 -2.22 4.56 -23.73
N PRO A 94 -1.93 4.64 -25.04
CA PRO A 94 -2.92 5.09 -26.01
C PRO A 94 -4.16 4.20 -25.95
N ARG A 95 -5.35 4.82 -25.93
CA ARG A 95 -6.59 4.04 -25.81
C ARG A 95 -6.69 2.99 -26.91
N ARG A 96 -7.22 1.83 -26.52
CA ARG A 96 -7.40 0.64 -27.39
C ARG A 96 -6.09 -0.04 -27.80
N LEU A 97 -4.95 0.36 -27.25
CA LEU A 97 -3.69 -0.38 -27.35
C LEU A 97 -3.38 -1.10 -26.03
N PRO A 98 -2.60 -2.20 -26.09
CA PRO A 98 -2.18 -2.91 -24.89
C PRO A 98 -1.14 -2.11 -24.08
N PRO A 99 -0.93 -2.41 -22.78
CA PRO A 99 0.08 -1.75 -21.96
C PRO A 99 1.51 -1.82 -22.52
N SER A 100 1.83 -2.82 -23.33
CA SER A 100 3.13 -2.94 -24.01
C SER A 100 3.43 -1.78 -24.97
N GLU A 101 2.42 -1.05 -25.43
CA GLU A 101 2.52 0.11 -26.33
C GLU A 101 2.54 1.44 -25.56
N GLY A 102 2.59 1.40 -24.23
CA GLY A 102 2.64 2.59 -23.40
C GLY A 102 4.04 3.19 -23.26
N ALA A 103 4.10 4.41 -22.72
CA ALA A 103 5.36 5.10 -22.43
C ALA A 103 5.26 5.98 -21.18
N TYR A 104 6.38 6.20 -20.51
CA TYR A 104 6.44 7.16 -19.40
C TYR A 104 6.40 8.61 -19.91
N VAL A 105 5.43 9.37 -19.44
CA VAL A 105 5.34 10.83 -19.61
C VAL A 105 5.81 11.51 -18.32
N ARG A 106 6.70 12.49 -18.45
CA ARG A 106 7.27 13.24 -17.30
C ARG A 106 6.32 14.33 -16.82
N TYR A 107 6.30 14.53 -15.51
CA TYR A 107 5.51 15.55 -14.82
C TYR A 107 6.44 16.58 -14.17
N PRO A 108 5.95 17.81 -13.94
CA PRO A 108 6.76 18.89 -13.36
C PRO A 108 6.92 18.72 -11.84
N ALA A 109 7.69 17.70 -11.44
CA ALA A 109 7.77 17.25 -10.05
C ALA A 109 8.16 18.35 -9.04
N ALA A 110 9.08 19.25 -9.40
CA ALA A 110 9.47 20.35 -8.52
C ALA A 110 8.27 21.25 -8.18
N ASP A 111 7.46 21.59 -9.18
CA ASP A 111 6.27 22.42 -9.01
C ASP A 111 5.21 21.68 -8.19
N LEU A 112 4.97 20.40 -8.51
CA LEU A 112 3.97 19.58 -7.82
C LEU A 112 4.33 19.29 -6.36
N LEU A 113 5.59 18.98 -6.07
CA LEU A 113 6.07 18.79 -4.69
C LEU A 113 6.01 20.10 -3.90
N GLY A 114 6.32 21.24 -4.53
CA GLY A 114 6.19 22.56 -3.89
C GLY A 114 4.74 22.87 -3.53
N ILE A 115 3.80 22.63 -4.44
CA ILE A 115 2.36 22.81 -4.19
C ILE A 115 1.87 21.84 -3.10
N LEU A 116 2.28 20.58 -3.16
CA LEU A 116 1.93 19.57 -2.16
C LEU A 116 2.41 19.97 -0.75
N ALA A 117 3.65 20.44 -0.64
CA ALA A 117 4.20 20.93 0.62
C ALA A 117 3.44 22.18 1.12
N LEU A 118 3.10 23.11 0.23
CA LEU A 118 2.32 24.30 0.56
C LEU A 118 0.93 23.93 1.10
N GLU A 119 0.20 23.06 0.40
CA GLU A 119 -1.14 22.62 0.83
C GLU A 119 -1.07 21.79 2.12
N SER A 120 -0.08 20.90 2.26
CA SER A 120 0.20 20.17 3.50
C SER A 120 0.39 21.12 4.68
N MET A 121 1.19 22.17 4.53
CA MET A 121 1.43 23.17 5.58
C MET A 121 0.19 23.99 5.91
N ARG A 122 -0.57 24.43 4.90
CA ARG A 122 -1.82 25.19 5.08
C ARG A 122 -2.86 24.41 5.87
N HIS A 123 -2.93 23.10 5.62
CA HIS A 123 -3.88 22.19 6.26
C HIS A 123 -3.32 21.47 7.49
N ARG A 124 -2.04 21.65 7.82
CA ARG A 124 -1.33 20.98 8.93
C ARG A 124 -1.46 19.45 8.86
N ALA A 125 -1.26 18.89 7.68
CA ALA A 125 -1.48 17.48 7.40
C ALA A 125 -0.20 16.78 6.95
N VAL A 126 0.03 15.57 7.44
CA VAL A 126 1.15 14.71 7.03
C VAL A 126 0.86 14.10 5.66
N ILE A 127 1.86 14.09 4.77
CA ILE A 127 1.73 13.42 3.48
C ILE A 127 2.48 12.10 3.51
N VAL A 128 1.78 11.03 3.12
CA VAL A 128 2.37 9.70 2.91
C VAL A 128 2.29 9.40 1.41
N GLY A 129 3.42 9.20 0.76
CA GLY A 129 3.48 8.79 -0.63
C GLY A 129 3.56 7.27 -0.72
N GLU A 130 2.61 6.64 -1.41
CA GLU A 130 2.74 5.23 -1.74
C GLU A 130 3.82 5.06 -2.81
N ASP A 131 5.01 4.60 -2.39
CA ASP A 131 6.21 4.42 -3.22
C ASP A 131 6.58 2.93 -3.40
N LEU A 132 5.59 2.11 -3.75
CA LEU A 132 5.74 0.67 -4.01
C LEU A 132 5.99 0.39 -5.50
N GLY A 133 6.41 -0.85 -5.77
CA GLY A 133 6.81 -1.30 -7.10
C GLY A 133 8.21 -0.83 -7.50
N THR A 134 8.43 -0.66 -8.80
CA THR A 134 9.74 -0.29 -9.34
C THR A 134 9.98 1.22 -9.25
N VAL A 135 10.39 1.68 -8.07
CA VAL A 135 10.67 3.09 -7.80
C VAL A 135 12.18 3.38 -7.87
N PRO A 136 12.65 4.23 -8.80
CA PRO A 136 14.04 4.68 -8.83
C PRO A 136 14.46 5.34 -7.51
N ALA A 137 15.69 5.07 -7.05
CA ALA A 137 16.22 5.60 -5.79
C ALA A 137 16.11 7.14 -5.69
N TRP A 138 16.42 7.85 -6.78
CA TRP A 138 16.34 9.31 -6.83
C TRP A 138 14.92 9.86 -6.59
N ILE A 139 13.85 9.10 -6.91
CA ILE A 139 12.47 9.52 -6.59
C ILE A 139 12.25 9.48 -5.08
N ARG A 140 12.71 8.41 -4.42
CA ARG A 140 12.62 8.28 -2.96
C ARG A 140 13.42 9.37 -2.25
N GLU A 141 14.60 9.72 -2.75
CA GLU A 141 15.40 10.85 -2.25
C GLU A 141 14.63 12.18 -2.37
N ARG A 142 14.01 12.47 -3.52
CA ARG A 142 13.22 13.69 -3.72
C ARG A 142 11.97 13.77 -2.82
N LEU A 143 11.28 12.65 -2.63
CA LEU A 143 10.17 12.55 -1.68
C LEU A 143 10.66 12.79 -0.25
N ALA A 144 11.82 12.22 0.11
CA ALA A 144 12.43 12.39 1.41
C ALA A 144 12.77 13.86 1.69
N ASP A 145 13.43 14.53 0.74
CA ASP A 145 13.76 15.96 0.80
C ASP A 145 12.51 16.84 1.00
N SER A 146 11.40 16.44 0.37
CA SER A 146 10.10 17.13 0.45
C SER A 146 9.28 16.76 1.69
N ARG A 147 9.85 15.99 2.63
CA ARG A 147 9.18 15.51 3.86
C ARG A 147 7.94 14.63 3.62
N VAL A 148 7.82 14.04 2.44
CA VAL A 148 6.80 13.01 2.16
C VAL A 148 7.25 11.71 2.83
N LEU A 149 6.36 11.08 3.59
CA LEU A 149 6.64 9.78 4.22
C LEU A 149 6.58 8.67 3.17
N SER A 150 7.57 7.79 3.17
CA SER A 150 7.55 6.56 2.37
C SER A 150 6.55 5.56 2.96
N TYR A 151 6.03 4.66 2.12
CA TYR A 151 5.07 3.62 2.49
C TYR A 151 5.77 2.25 2.51
N ARG A 152 5.98 1.68 3.70
CA ARG A 152 6.76 0.44 3.91
C ARG A 152 5.82 -0.71 4.26
N VAL A 153 5.80 -1.72 3.40
CA VAL A 153 4.93 -2.90 3.53
C VAL A 153 5.77 -4.11 3.89
N LEU A 154 5.50 -4.72 5.05
CA LEU A 154 6.30 -5.83 5.61
C LEU A 154 6.60 -6.93 4.58
N TYR A 155 5.64 -7.30 3.74
CA TYR A 155 5.81 -8.35 2.72
C TYR A 155 6.93 -8.08 1.70
N PHE A 156 7.28 -6.80 1.51
CA PHE A 156 8.27 -6.35 0.52
C PHE A 156 9.61 -5.94 1.14
N GLU A 157 9.69 -5.78 2.46
CA GLU A 157 10.89 -5.28 3.14
C GLU A 157 11.92 -6.39 3.36
N ARG A 158 12.62 -6.72 2.29
CA ARG A 158 13.66 -7.75 2.23
C ARG A 158 15.04 -7.13 2.02
N THR A 159 16.05 -7.84 2.50
CA THR A 159 17.46 -7.61 2.18
C THR A 159 17.80 -8.21 0.81
N ASP A 160 18.97 -7.90 0.27
CA ASP A 160 19.46 -8.48 -0.99
C ASP A 160 19.61 -10.01 -0.93
N GLN A 161 19.76 -10.58 0.27
CA GLN A 161 19.83 -12.01 0.51
C GLN A 161 18.44 -12.67 0.62
N GLY A 162 17.36 -11.88 0.53
CA GLY A 162 15.98 -12.34 0.63
C GLY A 162 15.47 -12.54 2.06
N GLU A 163 16.28 -12.22 3.08
CA GLU A 163 15.88 -12.20 4.48
C GLU A 163 15.08 -10.93 4.80
N TRP A 164 14.21 -10.98 5.82
CA TRP A 164 13.42 -9.81 6.21
C TRP A 164 14.29 -8.74 6.87
N GLN A 165 14.06 -7.48 6.49
CA GLN A 165 14.76 -6.36 7.10
C GLN A 165 14.40 -6.25 8.58
N ALA A 166 15.43 -6.17 9.45
CA ALA A 166 15.29 -5.91 10.88
C ALA A 166 14.54 -4.58 11.13
N PRO A 167 13.78 -4.43 12.24
CA PRO A 167 13.01 -3.22 12.48
C PRO A 167 13.86 -1.95 12.47
N GLY A 168 15.09 -2.02 12.97
CA GLY A 168 16.04 -0.90 12.99
C GLY A 168 16.52 -0.42 11.61
N ALA A 169 16.35 -1.22 10.55
CA ALA A 169 16.72 -0.85 9.18
C ALA A 169 15.64 -0.02 8.47
N TYR A 170 14.41 0.01 8.99
CA TYR A 170 13.33 0.79 8.39
C TYR A 170 13.62 2.30 8.50
N PRO A 171 13.29 3.10 7.48
CA PRO A 171 13.50 4.54 7.52
C PRO A 171 12.57 5.22 8.53
N LYS A 172 13.10 6.22 9.25
CA LYS A 172 12.29 7.06 10.16
C LYS A 172 11.16 7.79 9.45
N GLN A 173 11.44 8.38 8.29
CA GLN A 173 10.47 9.16 7.51
C GLN A 173 9.59 8.24 6.66
N ALA A 174 8.82 7.38 7.33
CA ALA A 174 7.93 6.42 6.70
C ALA A 174 6.73 6.08 7.57
N MET A 175 5.74 5.48 6.90
CA MET A 175 4.68 4.72 7.52
C MET A 175 4.91 3.24 7.26
N ALA A 176 4.89 2.43 8.32
CA ALA A 176 5.04 0.99 8.23
C ALA A 176 3.68 0.29 8.38
N VAL A 177 3.40 -0.68 7.51
CA VAL A 177 2.19 -1.52 7.55
C VAL A 177 2.52 -2.97 7.21
N VAL A 178 1.70 -3.93 7.64
CA VAL A 178 1.88 -5.34 7.31
C VAL A 178 1.55 -5.60 5.84
N GLY A 179 0.33 -5.25 5.44
CA GLY A 179 -0.20 -5.39 4.08
C GLY A 179 -1.10 -4.21 3.71
N THR A 180 -1.53 -4.16 2.45
CA THR A 180 -2.51 -3.17 1.96
C THR A 180 -3.83 -3.87 1.63
N HIS A 181 -4.83 -3.09 1.24
CA HIS A 181 -6.10 -3.61 0.74
C HIS A 181 -5.95 -4.48 -0.53
N ASP A 182 -4.83 -4.34 -1.26
CA ASP A 182 -4.48 -5.12 -2.46
C ASP A 182 -3.75 -6.43 -2.18
N LEU A 183 -3.35 -6.66 -0.92
CA LEU A 183 -2.50 -7.76 -0.51
C LEU A 183 -3.27 -8.72 0.40
N PRO A 184 -2.84 -9.99 0.50
CA PRO A 184 -3.41 -10.92 1.47
C PRO A 184 -3.33 -10.36 2.89
N THR A 185 -4.39 -10.60 3.67
CA THR A 185 -4.33 -10.49 5.13
C THR A 185 -3.28 -11.45 5.68
N LEU A 186 -2.89 -11.29 6.94
CA LEU A 186 -1.96 -12.22 7.58
C LEU A 186 -2.47 -13.66 7.54
N SER A 187 -3.74 -13.89 7.86
CA SER A 187 -4.36 -15.22 7.77
C SER A 187 -4.36 -15.75 6.33
N GLY A 188 -4.74 -14.91 5.36
CA GLY A 188 -4.73 -15.28 3.94
C GLY A 188 -3.34 -15.59 3.41
N PHE A 189 -2.34 -14.82 3.81
CA PHE A 189 -0.94 -15.01 3.42
C PHE A 189 -0.42 -16.33 3.97
N TRP A 190 -0.65 -16.59 5.26
CA TRP A 190 -0.13 -17.78 5.95
C TRP A 190 -0.76 -19.07 5.43
N ALA A 191 -2.05 -19.03 5.10
CA ALA A 191 -2.79 -20.13 4.51
C ALA A 191 -2.63 -20.25 2.98
N ALA A 192 -1.85 -19.37 2.34
CA ALA A 192 -1.72 -19.28 0.88
C ALA A 192 -3.06 -19.11 0.14
N HIS A 193 -4.04 -18.46 0.79
CA HIS A 193 -5.38 -18.28 0.24
C HIS A 193 -5.39 -17.38 -1.01
N ASP A 194 -4.55 -16.35 -1.05
CA ASP A 194 -4.37 -15.49 -2.23
C ASP A 194 -3.85 -16.26 -3.45
N ILE A 195 -2.97 -17.24 -3.22
CA ILE A 195 -2.44 -18.10 -4.27
C ILE A 195 -3.55 -19.02 -4.79
N GLU A 196 -4.38 -19.56 -3.90
CA GLU A 196 -5.53 -20.38 -4.29
C GLU A 196 -6.57 -19.58 -5.08
N VAL A 197 -6.93 -18.38 -4.61
CA VAL A 197 -7.85 -17.48 -5.34
C VAL A 197 -7.29 -17.13 -6.72
N ARG A 198 -6.01 -16.76 -6.82
CA ARG A 198 -5.35 -16.49 -8.11
C ARG A 198 -5.35 -17.71 -9.04
N SER A 199 -5.21 -18.92 -8.49
CA SER A 199 -5.31 -20.17 -9.24
C SER A 199 -6.71 -20.38 -9.82
N GLN A 200 -7.76 -20.18 -9.02
CA GLN A 200 -9.15 -20.29 -9.47
C GLN A 200 -9.50 -19.25 -10.53
N LEU A 201 -8.82 -18.10 -10.50
CA LEU A 201 -8.94 -17.03 -11.49
C LEU A 201 -8.07 -17.24 -12.75
N GLY A 202 -7.35 -18.35 -12.86
CA GLY A 202 -6.49 -18.65 -14.00
C GLY A 202 -5.29 -17.72 -14.14
N ARG A 203 -4.74 -17.21 -13.03
CA ARG A 203 -3.65 -16.23 -13.01
C ARG A 203 -2.25 -16.83 -12.98
N TYR A 204 -2.14 -18.16 -13.08
CA TYR A 204 -0.87 -18.84 -13.25
C TYR A 204 -0.80 -19.47 -14.65
N PRO A 205 0.33 -19.35 -15.36
CA PRO A 205 0.49 -19.93 -16.69
C PRO A 205 0.43 -21.46 -16.66
N ASP A 206 0.92 -22.07 -15.58
CA ASP A 206 0.91 -23.52 -15.36
C ASP A 206 1.01 -23.87 -13.86
N GLU A 207 0.82 -25.15 -13.54
CA GLU A 207 0.91 -25.67 -12.16
C GLU A 207 2.35 -25.60 -11.61
N ALA A 208 3.37 -25.58 -12.46
CA ALA A 208 4.75 -25.42 -12.01
C ALA A 208 5.01 -24.01 -11.48
N ALA A 209 4.43 -22.98 -12.11
CA ALA A 209 4.46 -21.60 -11.66
C ALA A 209 3.73 -21.46 -10.33
N ARG A 210 2.52 -22.01 -10.20
CA ARG A 210 1.78 -22.03 -8.92
C ARG A 210 2.59 -22.68 -7.80
N ARG A 211 3.22 -23.83 -8.08
CA ARG A 211 4.05 -24.55 -7.11
C ARG A 211 5.26 -23.74 -6.67
N ARG A 212 5.95 -23.07 -7.59
CA ARG A 212 7.06 -22.15 -7.25
C ARG A 212 6.58 -21.06 -6.30
N VAL A 213 5.43 -20.43 -6.56
CA VAL A 213 4.89 -19.40 -5.65
C VAL A 213 4.52 -19.96 -4.28
N LEU A 214 3.98 -21.19 -4.20
CA LEU A 214 3.73 -21.87 -2.92
C LEU A 214 5.02 -22.17 -2.15
N GLU A 215 6.05 -22.67 -2.83
CA GLU A 215 7.36 -22.94 -2.25
C GLU A 215 8.04 -21.64 -1.76
N ASP A 216 7.95 -20.57 -2.55
CA ASP A 216 8.42 -19.24 -2.17
C ASP A 216 7.68 -18.75 -0.92
N ARG A 217 6.35 -18.91 -0.88
CA ARG A 217 5.54 -18.56 0.29
C ARG A 217 5.97 -19.31 1.55
N GLN A 218 6.31 -20.60 1.46
CA GLN A 218 6.79 -21.34 2.63
C GLN A 218 8.15 -20.81 3.12
N ARG A 219 9.07 -20.52 2.20
CA ARG A 219 10.36 -19.91 2.56
C ARG A 219 10.17 -18.53 3.19
N ASP A 220 9.21 -17.76 2.69
CA ASP A 220 8.84 -16.46 3.23
C ASP A 220 8.34 -16.55 4.66
N LYS A 221 7.43 -17.49 4.95
CA LYS A 221 6.91 -17.72 6.30
C LYS A 221 8.02 -18.09 7.29
N VAL A 222 8.94 -18.97 6.89
CA VAL A 222 10.12 -19.33 7.71
C VAL A 222 10.99 -18.10 8.00
N ARG A 223 11.26 -17.28 6.98
CA ARG A 223 12.10 -16.08 7.14
C ARG A 223 11.45 -14.98 7.97
N VAL A 224 10.13 -14.79 7.86
CA VAL A 224 9.37 -13.92 8.77
C VAL A 224 9.50 -14.45 10.20
N SER A 225 9.29 -15.75 10.43
CA SER A 225 9.46 -16.36 11.76
C SER A 225 10.88 -16.20 12.30
N ARG A 226 11.89 -16.27 11.45
CA ARG A 226 13.30 -16.00 11.82
C ARG A 226 13.50 -14.56 12.27
N ALA A 227 12.95 -13.61 11.53
CA ALA A 227 13.01 -12.19 11.89
C ALA A 227 12.32 -11.94 13.23
N LEU A 228 11.16 -12.56 13.48
CA LEU A 228 10.48 -12.52 14.78
C LEU A 228 11.35 -13.12 15.90
N ARG A 229 12.02 -14.25 15.64
CA ARG A 229 12.92 -14.88 16.61
C ARG A 229 14.12 -13.99 16.95
N ALA A 230 14.73 -13.35 15.94
CA ALA A 230 15.85 -12.44 16.13
C ALA A 230 15.48 -11.24 17.02
N GLU A 231 14.22 -10.83 16.98
CA GLU A 231 13.64 -9.80 17.85
C GLU A 231 13.07 -10.34 19.18
N GLY A 232 13.17 -11.64 19.44
CA GLY A 232 12.60 -12.26 20.64
C GLY A 232 11.06 -12.17 20.71
N LEU A 233 10.41 -12.13 19.54
CA LEU A 233 8.96 -12.01 19.38
C LEU A 233 8.28 -13.30 18.94
N LEU A 234 9.04 -14.31 18.50
CA LEU A 234 8.46 -15.60 18.09
C LEU A 234 7.70 -16.24 19.27
N PRO A 235 6.48 -16.76 19.06
CA PRO A 235 5.70 -17.43 20.12
C PRO A 235 6.50 -18.48 20.89
N HIS A 236 6.32 -18.52 22.21
CA HIS A 236 7.09 -19.41 23.07
C HIS A 236 6.87 -20.89 22.68
N GLY A 237 7.97 -21.65 22.62
CA GLY A 237 7.96 -23.06 22.24
C GLY A 237 7.83 -23.33 20.74
N SER A 238 7.70 -22.29 19.89
CA SER A 238 7.69 -22.45 18.43
C SER A 238 9.09 -22.43 17.83
N THR A 239 9.31 -23.24 16.79
CA THR A 239 10.45 -23.08 15.88
C THR A 239 10.09 -22.17 14.70
N GLU A 240 11.09 -21.80 13.88
CA GLU A 240 10.84 -21.03 12.65
C GLU A 240 9.95 -21.84 11.69
N GLU A 241 10.22 -23.13 11.62
CA GLU A 241 9.52 -24.13 10.81
C GLU A 241 8.12 -24.38 11.37
N SER A 242 7.97 -24.65 12.67
CA SER A 242 6.66 -24.92 13.25
C SER A 242 5.74 -23.70 13.15
N ALA A 243 6.27 -22.49 13.30
CA ALA A 243 5.52 -21.25 13.12
C ALA A 243 5.13 -21.03 11.65
N ALA A 244 5.96 -21.47 10.70
CA ALA A 244 5.63 -21.45 9.30
C ALA A 244 4.62 -22.53 8.92
N GLU A 245 4.59 -23.69 9.57
CA GLU A 245 3.67 -24.77 9.20
C GLU A 245 2.26 -24.63 9.80
N GLN A 246 2.13 -23.99 10.97
CA GLN A 246 0.83 -23.75 11.61
C GLN A 246 -0.02 -22.71 10.87
N ASP A 247 -1.32 -22.69 11.15
CA ASP A 247 -2.22 -21.60 10.76
C ASP A 247 -1.88 -20.29 11.52
N MET A 248 -2.30 -19.16 10.96
CA MET A 248 -2.13 -17.87 11.63
C MET A 248 -2.88 -17.86 12.96
N THR A 249 -2.16 -17.64 14.06
CA THR A 249 -2.74 -17.51 15.40
C THR A 249 -2.77 -16.05 15.83
N ALA A 250 -3.65 -15.71 16.77
CA ALA A 250 -3.68 -14.37 17.35
C ALA A 250 -2.34 -13.97 18.01
N GLU A 251 -1.58 -14.93 18.54
CA GLU A 251 -0.23 -14.69 19.10
C GLU A 251 0.78 -14.32 18.01
N LEU A 252 0.83 -15.09 16.92
CA LEU A 252 1.70 -14.81 15.79
C LEU A 252 1.33 -13.48 15.10
N CYS A 253 0.04 -13.20 14.92
CA CYS A 253 -0.44 -11.93 14.39
C CYS A 253 0.02 -10.74 15.25
N ARG A 254 -0.09 -10.85 16.58
CA ARG A 254 0.43 -9.83 17.51
C ARG A 254 1.95 -9.71 17.45
N ALA A 255 2.69 -10.82 17.32
CA ALA A 255 4.14 -10.81 17.19
C ALA A 255 4.59 -10.04 15.93
N ILE A 256 3.92 -10.26 14.79
CA ILE A 256 4.19 -9.54 13.55
C ILE A 256 3.93 -8.04 13.69
N HIS A 257 2.80 -7.67 14.30
CA HIS A 257 2.54 -6.26 14.57
C HIS A 257 3.54 -5.66 15.58
N ALA A 258 3.97 -6.42 16.59
CA ALA A 258 5.00 -5.98 17.54
C ALA A 258 6.34 -5.73 16.85
N TYR A 259 6.71 -6.59 15.89
CA TYR A 259 7.91 -6.44 15.08
C TYR A 259 7.90 -5.12 14.31
N LEU A 260 6.78 -4.85 13.63
CA LEU A 260 6.61 -3.62 12.88
C LEU A 260 6.54 -2.38 13.79
N ALA A 261 5.98 -2.53 14.99
CA ALA A 261 5.90 -1.46 15.97
C ALA A 261 7.28 -1.00 16.48
N ARG A 262 8.27 -1.89 16.49
CA ARG A 262 9.67 -1.60 16.84
C ARG A 262 10.43 -0.81 15.79
N THR A 263 9.87 -0.64 14.59
CA THR A 263 10.51 0.19 13.55
C THR A 263 10.59 1.65 14.01
N PRO A 264 11.64 2.39 13.60
CA PRO A 264 11.76 3.81 13.93
C PRO A 264 10.92 4.70 13.00
N SER A 265 10.17 4.12 12.05
CA SER A 265 9.18 4.78 11.20
C SER A 265 8.25 5.65 12.04
N TRP A 266 7.98 6.89 11.64
CA TRP A 266 7.16 7.81 12.42
C TRP A 266 5.71 7.35 12.57
N MET A 267 5.17 6.67 11.55
CA MET A 267 3.82 6.14 11.57
C MET A 267 3.83 4.61 11.43
N MET A 268 2.84 3.97 12.06
CA MET A 268 2.54 2.55 11.89
C MET A 268 1.04 2.39 11.80
N LEU A 269 0.59 1.53 10.89
CA LEU A 269 -0.81 1.08 10.82
C LEU A 269 -0.91 -0.40 11.20
N ALA A 270 -2.00 -0.75 11.87
CA ALA A 270 -2.43 -2.12 12.05
C ALA A 270 -3.69 -2.34 11.20
N ASN A 271 -3.68 -3.35 10.35
CA ASN A 271 -4.82 -3.69 9.52
C ASN A 271 -5.91 -4.33 10.39
N LEU A 272 -7.16 -3.91 10.24
CA LEU A 272 -8.26 -4.42 11.04
C LEU A 272 -8.51 -5.90 10.74
N GLU A 273 -8.45 -6.26 9.46
CA GLU A 273 -8.65 -7.60 8.92
C GLU A 273 -7.69 -8.62 9.53
N ASP A 274 -6.46 -8.23 9.82
CA ASP A 274 -5.47 -9.10 10.43
C ASP A 274 -5.83 -9.44 11.89
N VAL A 275 -6.37 -8.48 12.63
CA VAL A 275 -6.81 -8.70 14.04
C VAL A 275 -8.08 -9.52 14.09
N LEU A 276 -8.95 -9.32 13.10
CA LEU A 276 -10.17 -10.10 12.91
C LEU A 276 -9.90 -11.49 12.32
N GLU A 277 -8.66 -11.79 11.94
CA GLU A 277 -8.24 -13.06 11.35
C GLU A 277 -9.00 -13.38 10.05
N GLU A 278 -9.38 -12.34 9.30
CA GLU A 278 -10.07 -12.48 8.02
C GLU A 278 -9.20 -13.23 7.01
N MET A 279 -9.76 -14.22 6.34
CA MET A 279 -9.00 -15.03 5.37
C MET A 279 -8.94 -14.39 3.97
N ALA A 280 -10.04 -13.79 3.54
CA ALA A 280 -10.19 -13.23 2.19
C ALA A 280 -9.49 -11.87 2.05
N GLN A 281 -9.15 -11.50 0.82
CA GLN A 281 -8.77 -10.13 0.48
C GLN A 281 -10.01 -9.24 0.29
N VAL A 282 -9.88 -7.93 0.43
CA VAL A 282 -10.95 -6.99 0.06
C VAL A 282 -10.88 -6.64 -1.43
N ASN A 283 -9.68 -6.69 -2.01
CA ASN A 283 -9.42 -6.48 -3.42
C ASN A 283 -8.39 -7.51 -3.94
N VAL A 284 -8.60 -8.03 -5.14
CA VAL A 284 -7.62 -8.82 -5.89
C VAL A 284 -7.25 -8.02 -7.15
N PRO A 285 -6.05 -7.41 -7.18
CA PRO A 285 -5.63 -6.58 -8.31
C PRO A 285 -5.73 -7.30 -9.66
N GLY A 286 -6.14 -6.54 -10.67
CA GLY A 286 -6.32 -7.05 -12.04
C GLY A 286 -7.62 -7.82 -12.27
N THR A 287 -8.56 -7.79 -11.32
CA THR A 287 -9.91 -8.37 -11.48
C THR A 287 -10.97 -7.26 -11.47
N VAL A 288 -12.07 -7.48 -12.21
CA VAL A 288 -13.22 -6.57 -12.30
C VAL A 288 -14.47 -7.27 -11.81
N THR A 289 -14.93 -8.30 -12.53
CA THR A 289 -16.13 -9.08 -12.19
C THR A 289 -15.80 -10.47 -11.63
N GLN A 290 -14.53 -10.88 -11.69
CA GLN A 290 -14.13 -12.24 -11.34
C GLN A 290 -13.96 -12.45 -9.83
N TYR A 291 -13.81 -11.37 -9.06
CA TYR A 291 -13.73 -11.39 -7.60
C TYR A 291 -14.64 -10.30 -7.02
N PRO A 292 -15.28 -10.50 -5.87
CA PRO A 292 -16.18 -9.52 -5.25
C PRO A 292 -15.40 -8.36 -4.58
N ASN A 293 -14.58 -7.65 -5.36
CA ASN A 293 -13.76 -6.53 -4.90
C ASN A 293 -14.63 -5.47 -4.21
N TRP A 294 -14.10 -4.86 -3.14
CA TRP A 294 -14.71 -3.71 -2.45
C TRP A 294 -16.10 -3.94 -1.87
N SER A 295 -16.55 -5.20 -1.79
CA SER A 295 -17.89 -5.56 -1.33
C SER A 295 -17.91 -6.39 -0.05
N ARG A 296 -16.73 -6.85 0.41
CA ARG A 296 -16.63 -7.64 1.64
C ARG A 296 -16.80 -6.75 2.87
N LYS A 297 -17.63 -7.23 3.81
CA LYS A 297 -17.80 -6.62 5.13
C LYS A 297 -16.81 -7.21 6.13
N THR A 298 -16.55 -6.48 7.21
CA THR A 298 -15.90 -7.05 8.40
C THR A 298 -16.82 -8.07 9.06
N SER A 299 -16.25 -9.11 9.66
CA SER A 299 -17.00 -10.15 10.40
C SER A 299 -17.73 -9.62 11.65
N LEU A 300 -17.29 -8.49 12.20
CA LEU A 300 -17.86 -7.88 13.41
C LEU A 300 -18.47 -6.49 13.14
N SER A 301 -19.49 -6.14 13.91
CA SER A 301 -20.04 -4.78 14.03
C SER A 301 -19.12 -3.84 14.82
N LEU A 302 -19.33 -2.53 14.69
CA LEU A 302 -18.54 -1.53 15.44
C LEU A 302 -18.66 -1.71 16.97
N GLU A 303 -19.85 -2.09 17.46
CA GLU A 303 -20.13 -2.33 18.88
C GLU A 303 -19.39 -3.56 19.41
N GLU A 304 -19.24 -4.59 18.57
CA GLU A 304 -18.48 -5.81 18.87
C GLU A 304 -16.97 -5.53 18.82
N LEU A 305 -16.48 -4.80 17.80
CA LEU A 305 -15.08 -4.40 17.68
C LEU A 305 -14.59 -3.65 18.92
N ARG A 306 -15.42 -2.77 19.49
CA ARG A 306 -15.08 -2.03 20.71
C ARG A 306 -14.87 -2.94 21.94
N ARG A 307 -15.45 -4.14 21.92
CA ARG A 307 -15.40 -5.14 23.00
C ARG A 307 -14.45 -6.30 22.71
N ASP A 308 -13.97 -6.43 21.49
CA ASP A 308 -13.13 -7.53 21.07
C ASP A 308 -11.80 -7.58 21.87
N PRO A 309 -11.48 -8.72 22.51
CA PRO A 309 -10.27 -8.85 23.31
C PRO A 309 -9.00 -8.82 22.46
N LYS A 310 -9.02 -9.29 21.20
CA LYS A 310 -7.83 -9.32 20.34
C LYS A 310 -7.39 -7.90 19.97
N LEU A 311 -8.34 -7.03 19.63
CA LEU A 311 -8.09 -5.60 19.39
C LEU A 311 -7.55 -4.89 20.62
N ARG A 312 -8.12 -5.15 21.81
CA ARG A 312 -7.63 -4.54 23.07
C ARG A 312 -6.22 -5.00 23.41
N GLN A 313 -5.91 -6.28 23.22
CA GLN A 313 -4.59 -6.84 23.45
C GLN A 313 -3.56 -6.24 22.48
N LEU A 314 -3.89 -6.17 21.18
CA LEU A 314 -3.01 -5.55 20.20
C LEU A 314 -2.79 -4.06 20.52
N ALA A 315 -3.86 -3.30 20.78
CA ALA A 315 -3.74 -1.88 21.13
C ALA A 315 -2.86 -1.66 22.38
N SER A 316 -2.98 -2.53 23.39
CA SER A 316 -2.15 -2.46 24.60
C SER A 316 -0.69 -2.76 24.30
N LEU A 317 -0.42 -3.80 23.49
CA LEU A 317 0.92 -4.15 23.03
C LEU A 317 1.54 -3.00 22.22
N LEU A 318 0.81 -2.42 21.28
CA LEU A 318 1.29 -1.34 20.44
C LEU A 318 1.60 -0.09 21.26
N ARG A 319 0.77 0.22 22.27
CA ARG A 319 1.02 1.33 23.19
C ARG A 319 2.26 1.10 24.06
N ALA A 320 2.56 -0.13 24.44
CA ALA A 320 3.76 -0.44 25.21
C ALA A 320 5.04 -0.27 24.38
N VAL A 321 5.01 -0.69 23.11
CA VAL A 321 6.17 -0.59 22.20
C VAL A 321 6.33 0.82 21.63
N ARG A 322 5.22 1.50 21.35
CA ARG A 322 5.15 2.88 20.83
C ARG A 322 4.40 3.76 21.83
N PRO A 323 5.02 4.11 22.97
CA PRO A 323 4.36 4.94 23.97
C PRO A 323 4.00 6.30 23.36
N PRO A 324 2.88 6.92 23.80
CA PRO A 324 2.59 8.29 23.43
C PRO A 324 3.79 9.15 23.79
N THR A 325 4.34 9.86 22.83
CA THR A 325 5.32 10.91 23.14
C THR A 325 4.60 11.91 24.03
N GLY A 326 5.05 12.07 25.28
CA GLY A 326 4.50 13.07 26.20
C GLY A 326 4.47 14.43 25.51
N GLY A 327 3.30 15.07 25.53
CA GLY A 327 3.16 16.47 25.12
C GLY A 327 3.76 17.40 26.16
#